data_AF-A0A8J6XI89-F1
#
_entry.id   AF-A0A8J6XI89-F1
#
_cell.length_a   1.000
_cell.length_b   1.000
_cell.length_c   1.000
_cell.angle_alpha   90.00
_cell.angle_beta   90.00
_cell.angle_gamma   90.00
#
_symmetry.space_group_name_H-M   'P 1'
#
loop_
_entity.id
_entity.type
_entity.pdbx_description
1 polymer ?
#
loop_
_entity_poly.entity_id
_entity_poly.type
_entity_poly.pdbx_seq_one_letter_code
_entity_poly.pdbx_strand_id
1 'polypeptide(L)'
;MKDAAYAFFSYISQPAHSNIDVTIGATGFNPYRISQFKNSDPWIKSGMSSEAANNYLGAKGVSLNSPNMVLSLTIPHNQQYQFEVLDAVLSKFLVNKITTEQAMQQIEQGWEQITNAAGRESQRAAYRATLGLTP
;
A
#
# COMPACT_ATOMS: atom_id res chain seq x y z
N MET A 1 -18.79 3.99 23.49
CA MET A 1 -17.43 3.58 23.02
C MET A 1 -17.28 3.78 21.51
N LYS A 2 -18.22 3.28 20.67
CA LYS A 2 -18.19 3.51 19.20
C LYS A 2 -18.21 4.99 18.82
N ASP A 3 -19.05 5.80 19.47
CA ASP A 3 -19.16 7.24 19.17
C ASP A 3 -17.89 8.02 19.52
N ALA A 4 -17.26 7.69 20.66
CA ALA A 4 -15.99 8.31 21.05
C ALA A 4 -14.84 7.93 20.10
N ALA A 5 -14.79 6.67 19.65
CA ALA A 5 -13.81 6.23 18.66
C ALA A 5 -14.02 6.95 17.31
N TYR A 6 -15.27 7.04 16.84
CA TYR A 6 -15.60 7.78 15.63
C TYR A 6 -15.24 9.26 15.77
N ALA A 7 -15.59 9.90 16.87
CA ALA A 7 -15.29 11.31 17.13
C ALA A 7 -13.78 11.57 17.11
N PHE A 8 -12.98 10.69 17.73
CA PHE A 8 -11.53 10.79 17.71
C PHE A 8 -10.95 10.63 16.29
N PHE A 9 -11.34 9.59 15.55
CA PHE A 9 -10.87 9.39 14.18
C PHE A 9 -11.28 10.53 13.25
N SER A 10 -12.51 11.03 13.41
CA SER A 10 -13.00 12.19 12.67
C SER A 10 -12.14 13.42 12.97
N TYR A 11 -11.91 13.72 14.25
CA TYR A 11 -11.09 14.84 14.71
C TYR A 11 -9.68 14.82 14.10
N ILE A 12 -8.92 13.72 14.28
CA ILE A 12 -7.53 13.64 13.76
C ILE A 12 -7.49 13.69 12.21
N SER A 13 -8.57 13.24 11.56
CA SER A 13 -8.64 13.25 10.10
C SER A 13 -9.05 14.60 9.53
N GLN A 14 -9.58 15.55 10.31
CA GLN A 14 -10.06 16.84 9.78
C GLN A 14 -8.97 17.59 9.02
N PRO A 15 -9.31 18.38 7.97
CA PRO A 15 -8.32 19.12 7.17
C PRO A 15 -7.34 19.96 7.99
N ALA A 16 -7.81 20.60 9.07
CA ALA A 16 -6.99 21.42 9.93
C ALA A 16 -5.84 20.65 10.62
N HIS A 17 -6.07 19.38 10.95
CA HIS A 17 -5.08 18.50 11.59
C HIS A 17 -4.28 17.73 10.54
N SER A 18 -4.98 17.03 9.66
CA SER A 18 -4.38 16.20 8.62
C SER A 18 -3.41 16.93 7.68
N ASN A 19 -3.64 18.22 7.37
CA ASN A 19 -2.72 18.99 6.51
C ASN A 19 -1.39 19.34 7.20
N ILE A 20 -1.36 19.32 8.54
CA ILE A 20 -0.13 19.48 9.32
C ILE A 20 0.54 18.11 9.44
N ASP A 21 -0.22 17.09 9.83
CA ASP A 21 0.32 15.77 10.14
C ASP A 21 1.08 15.12 8.98
N VAL A 22 0.58 15.27 7.73
CA VAL A 22 1.22 14.72 6.51
C VAL A 22 2.57 15.38 6.16
N THR A 23 2.94 16.44 6.86
CA THR A 23 4.22 17.14 6.69
C THR A 23 5.21 16.81 7.80
N ILE A 24 4.78 16.08 8.83
CA ILE A 24 5.61 15.69 9.97
C ILE A 24 6.02 14.23 9.81
N GLY A 25 7.29 13.96 9.52
CA GLY A 25 7.79 12.60 9.26
C GLY A 25 7.50 11.59 10.38
N ALA A 26 7.45 12.04 11.65
CA ALA A 26 7.18 11.18 12.80
C ALA A 26 5.73 10.64 12.86
N THR A 27 4.78 11.22 12.12
CA THR A 27 3.39 10.73 12.09
C THR A 27 3.22 9.52 11.17
N GLY A 28 4.13 9.34 10.20
CA GLY A 28 4.03 8.31 9.18
C GLY A 28 2.92 8.54 8.14
N PHE A 29 2.18 9.66 8.20
CA PHE A 29 1.12 9.94 7.25
C PHE A 29 1.67 10.39 5.89
N ASN A 30 1.28 9.68 4.84
CA ASN A 30 1.41 10.15 3.46
C ASN A 30 0.21 11.05 3.11
N PRO A 31 0.28 11.88 2.05
CA PRO A 31 -0.89 12.60 1.57
C PRO A 31 -1.98 11.61 1.13
N TYR A 32 -3.21 11.86 1.58
CA TYR A 32 -4.38 11.00 1.34
C TYR A 32 -5.64 11.79 0.96
N ARG A 33 -5.57 13.13 0.94
CA ARG A 33 -6.67 14.01 0.49
C ARG A 33 -6.32 14.61 -0.87
N ILE A 34 -7.30 14.70 -1.78
CA ILE A 34 -7.12 15.33 -3.09
C ILE A 34 -6.53 16.75 -2.98
N SER A 35 -6.94 17.53 -1.98
CA SER A 35 -6.45 18.89 -1.75
C SER A 35 -4.96 18.96 -1.41
N GLN A 36 -4.40 17.93 -0.78
CA GLN A 36 -2.98 17.87 -0.39
C GLN A 36 -2.05 17.78 -1.60
N PHE A 37 -2.54 17.26 -2.73
CA PHE A 37 -1.78 17.18 -3.97
C PHE A 37 -1.83 18.46 -4.81
N LYS A 38 -2.62 19.46 -4.42
CA LYS A 38 -2.81 20.71 -5.17
C LYS A 38 -1.90 21.85 -4.74
N ASN A 39 -1.26 21.72 -3.57
CA ASN A 39 -0.40 22.76 -3.01
C ASN A 39 0.80 22.13 -2.29
N SER A 40 2.01 22.38 -2.77
CA SER A 40 3.25 21.89 -2.17
C SER A 40 3.82 22.78 -1.07
N ASP A 41 3.29 23.99 -0.87
CA ASP A 41 3.78 24.95 0.14
C ASP A 41 3.89 24.37 1.56
N PRO A 42 2.93 23.55 2.06
CA PRO A 42 3.05 22.96 3.39
C PRO A 42 4.29 22.06 3.54
N TRP A 43 4.62 21.28 2.50
CA TRP A 43 5.80 20.40 2.48
C TRP A 43 7.09 21.22 2.43
N ILE A 44 7.11 22.30 1.64
CA ILE A 44 8.26 23.21 1.57
C ILE A 44 8.49 23.88 2.93
N LYS A 45 7.44 24.37 3.56
CA LYS A 45 7.49 24.97 4.91
C LYS A 45 7.97 23.99 5.97
N SER A 46 7.70 22.69 5.79
CA SER A 46 8.17 21.62 6.67
C SER A 46 9.64 21.20 6.45
N GLY A 47 10.32 21.77 5.44
CA GLY A 47 11.75 21.57 5.20
C GLY A 47 12.11 20.83 3.90
N MET A 48 11.13 20.45 3.07
CA MET A 48 11.43 19.90 1.74
C MET A 48 11.89 21.02 0.79
N SER A 49 12.76 20.70 -0.17
CA SER A 49 12.97 21.59 -1.32
C SER A 49 11.70 21.63 -2.18
N SER A 50 11.50 22.71 -2.93
CA SER A 50 10.38 22.81 -3.88
C SER A 50 10.38 21.68 -4.89
N GLU A 51 11.56 21.31 -5.41
CA GLU A 51 11.72 20.17 -6.31
C GLU A 51 11.31 18.86 -5.65
N ALA A 52 11.80 18.57 -4.43
CA ALA A 52 11.46 17.34 -3.72
C ALA A 52 9.95 17.26 -3.41
N ALA A 53 9.35 18.36 -2.96
CA ALA A 53 7.93 18.41 -2.66
C ALA A 53 7.06 18.16 -3.90
N ASN A 54 7.37 18.82 -5.02
CA ASN A 54 6.63 18.65 -6.26
C ASN A 54 6.83 17.24 -6.86
N ASN A 55 8.05 16.70 -6.82
CA ASN A 55 8.33 15.34 -7.30
C ASN A 55 7.60 14.29 -6.43
N TYR A 56 7.65 14.43 -5.11
CA TYR A 56 6.98 13.52 -4.17
C TYR A 56 5.46 13.53 -4.36
N LEU A 57 4.83 14.71 -4.34
CA LEU A 57 3.39 14.86 -4.50
C LEU A 57 2.94 14.43 -5.90
N GLY A 58 3.71 14.77 -6.94
CA GLY A 58 3.44 14.35 -8.31
C GLY A 58 3.46 12.83 -8.46
N ALA A 59 4.53 12.17 -8.02
CA ALA A 59 4.68 10.72 -8.11
C ALA A 59 3.59 9.98 -7.31
N LYS A 60 3.30 10.44 -6.08
CA LYS A 60 2.22 9.88 -5.26
C LYS A 60 0.85 10.08 -5.91
N GLY A 61 0.59 11.29 -6.43
CA GLY A 61 -0.66 11.61 -7.11
C GLY A 61 -0.90 10.75 -8.35
N VAL A 62 0.13 10.53 -9.18
CA VAL A 62 0.05 9.63 -10.34
C VAL A 62 -0.20 8.18 -9.90
N SER A 63 0.54 7.71 -8.89
CA SER A 63 0.39 6.34 -8.39
C SER A 63 -1.01 6.06 -7.85
N LEU A 64 -1.59 6.97 -7.06
CA LEU A 64 -2.91 6.82 -6.46
C LEU A 64 -4.07 6.93 -7.49
N ASN A 65 -3.85 7.61 -8.61
CA ASN A 65 -4.83 7.74 -9.69
C ASN A 65 -4.62 6.71 -10.82
N SER A 66 -3.67 5.79 -10.68
CA SER A 66 -3.39 4.78 -11.70
C SER A 66 -4.57 3.80 -11.84
N PRO A 67 -5.04 3.50 -13.08
CA PRO A 67 -6.04 2.45 -13.29
C PRO A 67 -5.51 1.04 -12.94
N ASN A 68 -4.19 0.90 -12.83
CA ASN A 68 -3.49 -0.34 -12.47
C ASN A 68 -2.95 -0.28 -11.02
N MET A 69 -3.67 0.37 -10.11
CA MET A 69 -3.25 0.47 -8.71
C MET A 69 -3.16 -0.93 -8.07
N VAL A 70 -1.97 -1.28 -7.57
CA VAL A 70 -1.73 -2.52 -6.85
C VAL A 70 -1.90 -2.25 -5.36
N LEU A 71 -2.97 -2.78 -4.78
CA LEU A 71 -3.23 -2.68 -3.35
C LEU A 71 -2.49 -3.79 -2.59
N SER A 72 -2.17 -3.52 -1.32
CA SER A 72 -1.53 -4.52 -0.46
C SER A 72 -2.43 -5.74 -0.28
N LEU A 73 -1.88 -6.93 -0.46
CA LEU A 73 -2.60 -8.21 -0.45
C LEU A 73 -3.13 -8.57 0.95
N THR A 74 -4.26 -8.02 1.40
CA THR A 74 -4.73 -8.14 2.79
C THR A 74 -5.59 -9.38 3.04
N ILE A 75 -5.09 -10.57 2.68
CA ILE A 75 -5.80 -11.84 2.84
C ILE A 75 -5.14 -12.75 3.90
N PRO A 76 -5.86 -13.76 4.45
CA PRO A 76 -5.24 -14.78 5.29
C PRO A 76 -4.01 -15.41 4.62
N HIS A 77 -2.99 -15.76 5.40
CA HIS A 77 -1.71 -16.29 4.91
C HIS A 77 -0.86 -15.29 4.10
N ASN A 78 -1.15 -13.98 4.09
CA ASN A 78 -0.32 -12.96 3.43
C ASN A 78 1.19 -13.17 3.70
N GLN A 79 1.59 -13.46 4.94
CA GLN A 79 3.00 -13.65 5.29
C GLN A 79 3.67 -14.75 4.45
N GLN A 80 2.95 -15.84 4.15
CA GLN A 80 3.46 -16.92 3.31
C GLN A 80 3.60 -16.47 1.85
N TYR A 81 2.60 -15.76 1.32
CA TYR A 81 2.65 -15.22 -0.04
C TYR A 81 3.83 -14.24 -0.22
N GLN A 82 3.96 -13.26 0.67
CA GLN A 82 4.90 -12.15 0.53
C GLN A 82 6.31 -12.51 1.01
N PHE A 83 6.46 -13.02 2.23
CA PHE A 83 7.79 -13.21 2.82
C PHE A 83 8.37 -14.60 2.52
N GLU A 84 7.57 -15.66 2.62
CA GLU A 84 8.09 -17.02 2.44
C GLU A 84 8.27 -17.39 0.96
N VAL A 85 7.37 -16.96 0.08
CA VAL A 85 7.45 -17.23 -1.36
C VAL A 85 8.11 -16.07 -2.11
N LEU A 86 7.48 -14.89 -2.14
CA LEU A 86 7.92 -13.80 -3.01
C LEU A 86 9.33 -13.33 -2.66
N ASP A 87 9.59 -12.93 -1.41
CA ASP A 87 10.90 -12.43 -1.00
C ASP A 87 12.01 -13.49 -1.14
N ALA A 88 11.72 -14.76 -0.85
CA ALA A 88 12.68 -15.84 -0.99
C ALA A 88 13.08 -16.08 -2.46
N VAL A 89 12.12 -16.00 -3.39
CA VAL A 89 12.38 -16.14 -4.82
C VAL A 89 13.09 -14.90 -5.37
N LEU A 90 12.61 -13.70 -5.03
CA LEU A 90 13.23 -12.43 -5.46
C LEU A 90 14.68 -12.34 -4.98
N SER A 91 14.98 -12.75 -3.75
CA SER A 91 16.35 -12.75 -3.23
C SER A 91 17.30 -13.61 -4.07
N LYS A 92 16.84 -14.74 -4.64
CA LYS A 92 17.63 -15.57 -5.56
C LYS A 92 17.76 -14.94 -6.94
N PHE A 93 16.67 -14.36 -7.44
CA PHE A 93 16.64 -13.68 -8.72
C PHE A 93 17.58 -12.48 -8.77
N LEU A 94 17.55 -11.62 -7.73
CA LEU A 94 18.38 -10.42 -7.63
C LEU A 94 19.89 -10.70 -7.60
N VAL A 95 20.29 -11.91 -7.19
CA VAL A 95 21.69 -12.36 -7.22
C VAL A 95 22.00 -13.28 -8.40
N ASN A 96 21.16 -13.24 -9.44
CA ASN A 96 21.32 -13.98 -10.70
C ASN A 96 21.39 -15.52 -10.54
N LYS A 97 20.81 -16.08 -9.48
CA LYS A 97 20.77 -17.55 -9.28
C LYS A 97 19.69 -18.26 -10.07
N ILE A 98 18.68 -17.53 -10.53
CA ILE A 98 17.56 -18.03 -11.34
C ILE A 98 17.21 -16.99 -12.41
N THR A 99 16.64 -17.44 -13.53
CA THR A 99 16.15 -16.55 -14.59
C THR A 99 14.84 -15.88 -14.20
N THR A 100 14.41 -14.88 -14.97
CA THR A 100 13.11 -14.23 -14.81
C THR A 100 11.97 -15.24 -14.91
N GLU A 101 12.02 -16.15 -15.89
CA GLU A 101 11.00 -17.17 -16.12
C GLU A 101 10.93 -18.14 -14.94
N GLN A 102 12.09 -18.56 -14.41
CA GLN A 102 12.17 -19.42 -13.23
C GLN A 102 11.62 -18.71 -11.98
N ALA A 103 11.89 -17.41 -11.82
CA ALA A 103 11.36 -16.63 -10.70
C ALA A 103 9.83 -16.53 -10.77
N MET A 104 9.29 -16.17 -11.94
CA MET A 104 7.84 -16.10 -12.16
C MET A 104 7.16 -17.45 -11.89
N GLN A 105 7.71 -18.54 -12.42
CA GLN A 105 7.17 -19.88 -12.23
C GLN A 105 7.19 -20.31 -10.76
N GLN A 106 8.28 -20.05 -10.03
CA GLN A 106 8.37 -20.40 -8.61
C GLN A 106 7.40 -19.60 -7.74
N ILE A 107 7.24 -18.30 -8.02
CA ILE A 107 6.26 -17.45 -7.30
C ILE A 107 4.84 -17.96 -7.57
N GLU A 108 4.49 -18.17 -8.84
CA GLU A 108 3.17 -18.66 -9.25
C GLU A 108 2.85 -19.99 -8.57
N GLN A 109 3.75 -20.97 -8.65
CA GLN A 109 3.55 -22.29 -8.04
C GLN A 109 3.41 -22.20 -6.51
N GLY A 110 4.26 -21.42 -5.84
CA GLY A 110 4.18 -21.24 -4.39
C GLY A 110 2.87 -20.59 -3.96
N TRP A 111 2.43 -19.55 -4.68
CA TRP A 111 1.16 -18.88 -4.41
C TRP A 111 -0.05 -19.79 -4.68
N GLU A 112 -0.01 -20.59 -5.74
CA GLU A 112 -1.02 -21.59 -6.06
C GLU A 112 -1.13 -22.64 -4.95
N GLN A 113 -0.01 -23.12 -4.41
CA GLN A 113 0.00 -24.07 -3.29
C GLN A 113 -0.67 -23.48 -2.04
N ILE A 114 -0.31 -22.25 -1.65
CA ILE A 114 -0.92 -21.57 -0.50
C ILE A 114 -2.42 -21.38 -0.73
N THR A 115 -2.81 -20.93 -1.92
CA THR A 115 -4.22 -20.69 -2.28
C THR A 115 -5.04 -21.96 -2.22
N ASN A 116 -4.51 -23.07 -2.74
CA ASN A 116 -5.19 -24.35 -2.73
C ASN A 116 -5.30 -24.93 -1.31
N ALA A 117 -4.27 -24.77 -0.48
CA ALA A 117 -4.28 -25.22 0.92
C ALA A 117 -5.24 -24.39 1.80
N ALA A 118 -5.28 -23.07 1.61
CA ALA A 118 -6.15 -22.17 2.36
C ALA A 118 -7.62 -22.17 1.88
N GLY A 119 -7.87 -22.72 0.69
CA GLY A 119 -9.15 -22.67 -0.01
C GLY A 119 -9.21 -21.50 -0.99
N ARG A 120 -9.42 -21.80 -2.28
CA ARG A 120 -9.43 -20.77 -3.32
C ARG A 120 -10.60 -19.80 -3.18
N GLU A 121 -11.80 -20.32 -2.95
CA GLU A 121 -12.99 -19.48 -2.84
C GLU A 121 -12.98 -18.62 -1.57
N SER A 122 -12.44 -19.12 -0.45
CA SER A 122 -12.24 -18.32 0.77
C SER A 122 -11.23 -17.20 0.55
N GLN A 123 -10.09 -17.49 -0.11
CA GLN A 123 -9.10 -16.47 -0.46
C GLN A 123 -9.66 -15.42 -1.43
N ARG A 124 -10.41 -15.87 -2.44
CA ARG A 124 -11.10 -14.98 -3.38
C ARG A 124 -12.11 -14.08 -2.68
N ALA A 125 -12.94 -14.63 -1.81
CA ALA A 125 -13.92 -13.88 -1.03
C ALA A 125 -13.24 -12.87 -0.10
N ALA A 126 -12.17 -13.28 0.59
CA ALA A 126 -11.38 -12.38 1.44
C ALA A 126 -10.77 -11.22 0.64
N TYR A 127 -10.17 -11.52 -0.51
CA TYR A 127 -9.62 -10.49 -1.40
C TYR A 127 -10.69 -9.51 -1.90
N ARG A 128 -11.85 -10.02 -2.32
CA ARG A 128 -12.96 -9.17 -2.76
C ARG A 128 -13.49 -8.29 -1.64
N ALA A 129 -13.58 -8.83 -0.42
CA ALA A 129 -13.98 -8.07 0.75
C ALA A 129 -13.00 -6.92 1.08
N THR A 130 -11.69 -7.10 0.89
CA THR A 130 -10.72 -5.99 1.10
C THR A 130 -10.88 -4.84 0.11
N LEU A 131 -11.44 -5.15 -1.07
CA LEU A 131 -11.78 -4.17 -2.10
C LEU A 131 -13.17 -3.56 -1.92
N GLY A 132 -13.90 -3.95 -0.86
CA GLY A 132 -15.29 -3.54 -0.65
C GLY A 132 -16.28 -4.12 -1.68
N LEU A 133 -15.88 -5.19 -2.37
CA LEU A 133 -16.72 -5.89 -3.33
C LEU A 133 -17.52 -6.99 -2.62
N THR A 134 -18.67 -7.37 -3.18
CA THR A 134 -19.38 -8.56 -2.72
C THR A 134 -18.49 -9.80 -2.89
N PRO A 135 -18.55 -10.78 -1.96
CA PRO A 135 -17.78 -12.02 -2.05
C PRO A 135 -17.85 -12.70 -3.42
#